data_AF-A0A2G3J664-F1
#
_entry.id   AF-A0A2G3J664-F1
#
_cell.length_a   1.000
_cell.length_b   1.000
_cell.length_c   1.000
_cell.angle_alpha   90.00
_cell.angle_beta   90.00
_cell.angle_gamma   90.00
#
_symmetry.space_group_name_H-M   'P 1'
#
loop_
_entity.id
_entity.type
_entity.pdbx_description
1 polymer ?
#
loop_
_entity_poly.entity_id
_entity_poly.type
_entity_poly.pdbx_seq_one_letter_code
_entity_poly.pdbx_strand_id
1 'polypeptide(L)'
;MFTYELFLKDASDNAQIVLSKIGKQYLPKNVDIIYLKRTSDEINASATRTTPEGAKEVQYLIYMHDGLYKSIYEHCTQIVDNNINFFQKVGDNPEQAKRNLCSFVSEMAYWHEYAHIVRGHIEYALDNQISTTAYCDEALHSFYDVKARFIECDADIYGAQFLYARILACLQSKENNIPYEQWIHFYCLGIAILFNIFFSRKNFQSEFYENTSHPHPHARAFFAISHGICGGKRADKNANNDEAIETAISIKCLNICAKFYNVDFDYPTIFNATHHELAHWQSNEKLLINYQILNRNNKKKPLAWLYNLTQRSLKKLRFGVNTARR
;
A
#
# COMPACT_ATOMS: atom_id res chain seq x y z
N MET A 1 27.13 -1.56 4.31
CA MET A 1 26.22 -1.89 5.42
C MET A 1 25.02 -0.96 5.33
N PHE A 2 23.82 -1.50 5.37
CA PHE A 2 22.55 -0.81 5.30
C PHE A 2 22.18 -0.37 6.72
N THR A 3 22.22 0.95 6.95
CA THR A 3 21.93 1.56 8.26
C THR A 3 20.56 2.25 8.25
N TYR A 4 20.05 2.61 9.43
CA TYR A 4 18.80 3.34 9.57
C TYR A 4 18.85 4.71 8.87
N GLU A 5 19.98 5.42 8.95
CA GLU A 5 20.16 6.73 8.30
C GLU A 5 20.12 6.60 6.78
N LEU A 6 20.73 5.54 6.23
CA LEU A 6 20.66 5.24 4.81
C LEU A 6 19.23 4.90 4.38
N PHE A 7 18.53 4.08 5.17
CA PHE A 7 17.12 3.78 4.95
C PHE A 7 16.26 5.05 4.93
N LEU A 8 16.36 5.91 5.95
CA LEU A 8 15.60 7.15 6.04
C LEU A 8 15.81 8.05 4.82
N LYS A 9 17.06 8.21 4.40
CA LYS A 9 17.42 9.01 3.24
C LYS A 9 16.78 8.43 1.97
N ASP A 10 16.94 7.12 1.76
CA ASP A 10 16.41 6.44 0.59
C ASP A 10 14.86 6.46 0.55
N ALA A 11 14.21 6.26 1.70
CA ALA A 11 12.76 6.31 1.83
C ALA A 11 12.21 7.71 1.53
N SER A 12 12.88 8.77 2.01
CA SER A 12 12.49 10.16 1.77
C SER A 12 12.67 10.55 0.30
N ASP A 13 13.82 10.19 -0.29
CA ASP A 13 14.11 10.45 -1.71
C ASP A 13 13.11 9.73 -2.62
N ASN A 14 12.75 8.49 -2.27
CA ASN A 14 11.75 7.73 -3.01
C ASN A 14 10.35 8.33 -2.88
N ALA A 15 9.94 8.77 -1.70
CA ALA A 15 8.64 9.43 -1.49
C ALA A 15 8.51 10.68 -2.37
N GLN A 16 9.56 11.51 -2.42
CA GLN A 16 9.59 12.70 -3.28
C GLN A 16 9.48 12.32 -4.76
N ILE A 17 10.21 11.31 -5.23
CA ILE A 17 10.13 10.85 -6.62
C ILE A 17 8.74 10.33 -6.94
N VAL A 18 8.19 9.49 -6.07
CA VAL A 18 6.87 8.90 -6.21
C VAL A 18 5.80 9.98 -6.30
N LEU A 19 5.73 10.89 -5.33
CA LEU A 19 4.65 11.87 -5.25
C LEU A 19 4.78 12.99 -6.29
N SER A 20 5.98 13.55 -6.48
CA SER A 20 6.19 14.68 -7.40
C SER A 20 6.16 14.29 -8.88
N LYS A 21 6.52 13.04 -9.22
CA LYS A 21 6.60 12.60 -10.62
C LYS A 21 5.53 11.61 -10.98
N ILE A 22 5.28 10.59 -10.17
CA ILE A 22 4.34 9.52 -10.49
C ILE A 22 2.93 9.94 -10.05
N GLY A 23 2.77 10.36 -8.80
CA GLY A 23 1.50 10.77 -8.21
C GLY A 23 0.85 11.94 -8.94
N LYS A 24 1.59 13.03 -9.16
CA LYS A 24 1.05 14.25 -9.82
C LYS A 24 0.31 14.03 -11.14
N GLN A 25 0.61 12.95 -11.85
CA GLN A 25 -0.03 12.64 -13.14
C GLN A 25 -1.42 12.02 -13.02
N TYR A 26 -1.81 11.57 -11.83
CA TYR A 26 -3.16 11.09 -11.53
C TYR A 26 -4.04 12.15 -10.85
N LEU A 27 -3.45 13.30 -10.56
CA LEU A 27 -4.16 14.42 -9.95
C LEU A 27 -4.63 15.41 -11.02
N PRO A 28 -5.75 16.10 -10.79
CA PRO A 28 -6.11 17.28 -11.56
C PRO A 28 -4.98 18.33 -11.57
N LYS A 29 -4.89 19.13 -12.62
CA LYS A 29 -3.79 20.12 -12.80
C LYS A 29 -3.68 21.15 -11.66
N ASN A 30 -4.78 21.42 -10.99
CA ASN A 30 -4.90 22.38 -9.89
C ASN A 30 -4.74 21.71 -8.50
N VAL A 31 -4.37 20.44 -8.46
CA VAL A 31 -4.12 19.70 -7.21
C VAL A 31 -2.62 19.48 -7.05
N ASP A 32 -2.09 19.78 -5.87
CA ASP A 32 -0.70 19.54 -5.51
C ASP A 32 -0.58 18.70 -4.23
N ILE A 33 0.52 17.95 -4.12
CA ILE A 33 0.83 17.15 -2.93
C ILE A 33 2.20 17.54 -2.41
N ILE A 34 2.25 17.89 -1.13
CA ILE A 34 3.48 18.07 -0.38
C ILE A 34 3.73 16.81 0.43
N TYR A 35 4.98 16.36 0.44
CA TYR A 35 5.47 15.31 1.34
C TYR A 35 6.27 15.96 2.46
N LEU A 36 5.94 15.65 3.71
CA LEU A 36 6.71 16.07 4.87
C LEU A 36 7.05 14.90 5.78
N LYS A 37 8.32 14.86 6.17
CA LYS A 37 8.80 14.01 7.25
C LYS A 37 8.67 14.77 8.57
N ARG A 38 8.05 14.15 9.59
CA ARG A 38 7.88 14.75 10.92
C ARG A 38 8.70 14.00 11.96
N THR A 39 9.48 14.73 12.74
CA THR A 39 10.18 14.17 13.90
C THR A 39 9.17 13.97 15.04
N SER A 40 8.77 12.71 15.22
CA SER A 40 7.85 12.23 16.24
C SER A 40 8.02 10.72 16.36
N ASP A 41 7.81 10.16 17.56
CA ASP A 41 7.83 8.72 17.83
C ASP A 41 6.53 8.02 17.39
N GLU A 42 5.56 8.77 16.87
CA GLU A 42 4.34 8.22 16.27
C GLU A 42 4.67 7.27 15.13
N ILE A 43 3.90 6.18 15.05
CA ILE A 43 4.06 5.13 14.04
C ILE A 43 3.01 5.23 12.92
N ASN A 44 2.35 6.37 12.78
CA ASN A 44 1.32 6.56 11.76
C ASN A 44 1.86 7.34 10.56
N ALA A 45 1.12 7.23 9.47
CA ALA A 45 1.17 8.15 8.35
C ALA A 45 -0.19 8.85 8.25
N SER A 46 -0.26 9.98 7.55
CA SER A 46 -1.55 10.66 7.33
C SER A 46 -1.52 11.55 6.10
N ALA A 47 -2.61 11.53 5.33
CA ALA A 47 -2.91 12.53 4.32
C ALA A 47 -3.94 13.55 4.84
N THR A 48 -3.67 14.83 4.62
CA THR A 48 -4.59 15.92 4.99
C THR A 48 -4.67 16.97 3.90
N ARG A 49 -5.81 17.63 3.78
CA ARG A 49 -5.98 18.80 2.92
C ARG A 49 -5.54 20.05 3.67
N THR A 50 -4.65 20.85 3.07
CA THR A 50 -4.11 22.07 3.70
C THR A 50 -4.79 23.35 3.22
N THR A 51 -5.44 23.30 2.06
CA THR A 51 -6.21 24.42 1.50
C THR A 51 -7.68 24.36 1.88
N PRO A 52 -8.35 25.51 2.16
CA PRO A 52 -9.79 25.54 2.42
C PRO A 52 -10.61 24.94 1.28
N GLU A 53 -11.85 24.60 1.58
CA GLU A 53 -12.78 24.10 0.58
C GLU A 53 -13.15 25.17 -0.48
N GLY A 54 -13.47 24.75 -1.70
CA GLY A 54 -13.75 25.67 -2.81
C GLY A 54 -12.53 26.46 -3.33
N ALA A 55 -11.33 26.23 -2.80
CA ALA A 55 -10.10 26.81 -3.33
C ALA A 55 -9.88 26.39 -4.80
N LYS A 56 -9.47 27.35 -5.63
CA LYS A 56 -9.15 27.10 -7.06
C LYS A 56 -7.97 26.16 -7.22
N GLU A 57 -7.01 26.25 -6.31
CA GLU A 57 -5.86 25.35 -6.19
C GLU A 57 -6.00 24.58 -4.87
N VAL A 58 -5.95 23.26 -4.97
CA VAL A 58 -6.10 22.35 -3.82
C VAL A 58 -4.73 21.79 -3.49
N GLN A 59 -4.38 21.80 -2.21
CA GLN A 59 -3.15 21.21 -1.74
C GLN A 59 -3.45 20.16 -0.68
N TYR A 60 -2.79 19.02 -0.84
CA TYR A 60 -2.74 17.97 0.17
C TYR A 60 -1.33 17.81 0.70
N LEU A 61 -1.26 17.23 1.88
CA LEU A 61 -0.05 17.01 2.62
C LEU A 61 -0.05 15.58 3.15
N ILE A 62 0.97 14.82 2.74
CA ILE A 62 1.26 13.49 3.27
C ILE A 62 2.37 13.61 4.31
N TYR A 63 2.06 13.21 5.54
CA TYR A 63 2.99 13.15 6.65
C TYR A 63 3.45 11.73 6.92
N MET A 64 4.74 11.59 7.15
CA MET A 64 5.36 10.33 7.58
C MET A 64 6.25 10.60 8.79
N HIS A 65 6.00 9.87 9.87
CA HIS A 65 6.66 10.09 11.15
C HIS A 65 7.94 9.26 11.26
N ASP A 66 8.96 9.81 11.92
CA ASP A 66 10.24 9.11 12.18
C ASP A 66 10.02 7.79 12.95
N GLY A 67 9.03 7.72 13.85
CA GLY A 67 8.66 6.51 14.58
C GLY A 67 8.17 5.37 13.69
N LEU A 68 7.43 5.68 12.61
CA LEU A 68 7.02 4.70 11.60
C LEU A 68 8.26 4.15 10.87
N TYR A 69 9.13 5.02 10.36
CA TYR A 69 10.37 4.58 9.70
C TYR A 69 11.23 3.71 10.61
N LYS A 70 11.42 4.11 11.86
CA LYS A 70 12.19 3.33 12.82
C LYS A 70 11.60 1.93 12.98
N SER A 71 10.29 1.85 13.15
CA SER A 71 9.58 0.57 13.30
C SER A 71 9.70 -0.31 12.04
N ILE A 72 9.64 0.29 10.84
CA ILE A 72 9.86 -0.40 9.56
C ILE A 72 11.27 -0.99 9.52
N TYR A 73 12.29 -0.18 9.80
CA TYR A 73 13.67 -0.62 9.73
C TYR A 73 13.97 -1.75 10.73
N GLU A 74 13.51 -1.60 11.97
CA GLU A 74 13.70 -2.60 13.04
C GLU A 74 13.01 -3.92 12.68
N HIS A 75 11.73 -3.89 12.28
CA HIS A 75 10.99 -5.10 11.92
C HIS A 75 11.55 -5.79 10.68
N CYS A 76 11.88 -5.04 9.62
CA CYS A 76 12.46 -5.62 8.42
C CYS A 76 13.83 -6.27 8.71
N THR A 77 14.65 -5.61 9.52
CA THR A 77 15.96 -6.12 9.92
C THR A 77 15.81 -7.42 10.70
N GLN A 78 14.92 -7.43 11.70
CA GLN A 78 14.64 -8.62 12.52
C GLN A 78 14.13 -9.79 11.66
N ILE A 79 13.19 -9.56 10.75
CA ILE A 79 12.66 -10.61 9.88
C ILE A 79 13.76 -11.20 8.99
N VAL A 80 14.60 -10.36 8.39
CA VAL A 80 15.70 -10.84 7.55
C VAL A 80 16.73 -11.60 8.37
N ASP A 81 17.12 -11.09 9.53
CA ASP A 81 18.14 -11.72 10.39
C ASP A 81 17.67 -13.07 10.94
N ASN A 82 16.38 -13.19 11.30
CA ASN A 82 15.80 -14.46 11.73
C ASN A 82 15.63 -15.47 10.58
N ASN A 83 15.64 -15.00 9.33
CA ASN A 83 15.36 -15.82 8.14
C ASN A 83 16.48 -15.75 7.09
N ILE A 84 17.74 -15.53 7.51
CA ILE A 84 18.90 -15.38 6.60
C ILE A 84 18.98 -16.50 5.57
N ASN A 85 18.80 -17.75 6.01
CA ASN A 85 18.86 -18.93 5.15
C ASN A 85 17.81 -18.89 4.03
N PHE A 86 16.64 -18.32 4.27
CA PHE A 86 15.62 -18.15 3.22
C PHE A 86 16.09 -17.14 2.19
N PHE A 87 16.50 -15.94 2.63
CA PHE A 87 16.87 -14.85 1.73
C PHE A 87 18.11 -15.19 0.88
N GLN A 88 19.08 -15.91 1.46
CA GLN A 88 20.22 -16.44 0.72
C GLN A 88 19.79 -17.48 -0.33
N LYS A 89 18.85 -18.37 -0.01
CA LYS A 89 18.35 -19.39 -0.96
C LYS A 89 17.62 -18.79 -2.15
N VAL A 90 16.92 -17.66 -1.97
CA VAL A 90 16.26 -16.95 -3.08
C VAL A 90 17.20 -16.00 -3.83
N GLY A 91 18.51 -16.05 -3.54
CA GLY A 91 19.54 -15.32 -4.29
C GLY A 91 19.81 -13.89 -3.81
N ASP A 92 19.29 -13.50 -2.64
CA ASP A 92 19.59 -12.20 -2.05
C ASP A 92 20.67 -12.27 -0.97
N ASN A 93 21.58 -11.30 -1.01
CA ASN A 93 22.37 -10.93 0.17
C ASN A 93 21.42 -10.38 1.25
N PRO A 94 21.53 -10.79 2.53
CA PRO A 94 20.75 -10.23 3.64
C PRO A 94 20.64 -8.70 3.65
N GLU A 95 21.73 -7.99 3.33
CA GLU A 95 21.72 -6.52 3.26
C GLU A 95 20.78 -5.99 2.16
N GLN A 96 20.79 -6.65 1.00
CA GLN A 96 19.89 -6.31 -0.10
C GLN A 96 18.45 -6.68 0.22
N ALA A 97 18.22 -7.81 0.90
CA ALA A 97 16.90 -8.21 1.38
C ALA A 97 16.32 -7.20 2.37
N LYS A 98 17.10 -6.74 3.36
CA LYS A 98 16.68 -5.67 4.30
C LYS A 98 16.26 -4.42 3.56
N ARG A 99 17.08 -3.99 2.61
CA ARG A 99 16.84 -2.80 1.80
C ARG A 99 15.60 -2.92 0.92
N ASN A 100 15.42 -4.07 0.26
CA ASN A 100 14.23 -4.37 -0.54
C ASN A 100 12.97 -4.39 0.33
N LEU A 101 13.01 -5.06 1.48
CA LEU A 101 11.85 -5.16 2.36
C LEU A 101 11.45 -3.78 2.92
N CYS A 102 12.41 -3.00 3.41
CA CYS A 102 12.18 -1.63 3.87
C CYS A 102 11.57 -0.73 2.77
N SER A 103 12.00 -0.89 1.52
CA SER A 103 11.42 -0.22 0.35
C SER A 103 9.95 -0.54 0.18
N PHE A 104 9.60 -1.83 0.19
CA PHE A 104 8.22 -2.26 -0.03
C PHE A 104 7.29 -1.76 1.07
N VAL A 105 7.74 -1.84 2.33
CA VAL A 105 6.94 -1.40 3.48
C VAL A 105 6.74 0.13 3.44
N SER A 106 7.81 0.90 3.24
CA SER A 106 7.71 2.36 3.18
C SER A 106 6.92 2.85 1.96
N GLU A 107 7.11 2.23 0.78
CA GLU A 107 6.31 2.53 -0.41
C GLU A 107 4.83 2.22 -0.21
N MET A 108 4.50 1.08 0.40
CA MET A 108 3.12 0.74 0.74
C MET A 108 2.48 1.84 1.61
N ALA A 109 3.18 2.32 2.64
CA ALA A 109 2.68 3.39 3.49
C ALA A 109 2.41 4.68 2.70
N TYR A 110 3.31 5.10 1.80
CA TYR A 110 3.04 6.29 0.97
C TYR A 110 1.88 6.08 0.02
N TRP A 111 1.79 4.91 -0.62
CA TRP A 111 0.75 4.63 -1.59
C TRP A 111 -0.63 4.50 -0.95
N HIS A 112 -0.68 4.02 0.29
CA HIS A 112 -1.88 4.05 1.12
C HIS A 112 -2.35 5.49 1.37
N GLU A 113 -1.47 6.37 1.87
CA GLU A 113 -1.83 7.78 2.10
C GLU A 113 -2.21 8.51 0.81
N TYR A 114 -1.47 8.22 -0.26
CA TYR A 114 -1.75 8.75 -1.57
C TYR A 114 -3.12 8.29 -2.10
N ALA A 115 -3.52 7.04 -1.83
CA ALA A 115 -4.83 6.52 -2.21
C ALA A 115 -5.96 7.32 -1.57
N HIS A 116 -5.82 7.78 -0.32
CA HIS A 116 -6.80 8.67 0.30
C HIS A 116 -7.08 9.94 -0.51
N ILE A 117 -6.06 10.47 -1.20
CA ILE A 117 -6.20 11.66 -2.03
C ILE A 117 -6.85 11.30 -3.37
N VAL A 118 -6.29 10.33 -4.11
CA VAL A 118 -6.79 10.05 -5.49
C VAL A 118 -8.16 9.39 -5.53
N ARG A 119 -8.57 8.72 -4.46
CA ARG A 119 -9.90 8.10 -4.35
C ARG A 119 -10.95 9.05 -3.81
N GLY A 120 -10.55 10.25 -3.36
CA GLY A 120 -11.44 11.24 -2.77
C GLY A 120 -11.91 10.85 -1.36
N HIS A 121 -11.11 10.09 -0.61
CA HIS A 121 -11.46 9.67 0.75
C HIS A 121 -11.55 10.85 1.70
N ILE A 122 -10.67 11.83 1.53
CA ILE A 122 -10.62 13.02 2.38
C ILE A 122 -11.91 13.82 2.22
N GLU A 123 -12.36 14.03 0.98
CA GLU A 123 -13.62 14.71 0.68
C GLU A 123 -14.82 13.88 1.16
N TYR A 124 -14.81 12.57 0.90
CA TYR A 124 -15.89 11.68 1.31
C TYR A 124 -16.09 11.64 2.84
N ALA A 125 -15.00 11.68 3.60
CA ALA A 125 -15.02 11.71 5.06
C ALA A 125 -15.53 13.06 5.63
N LEU A 126 -15.35 14.16 4.89
CA LEU A 126 -15.83 15.48 5.27
C LEU A 126 -17.33 15.66 4.98
N ASP A 127 -17.84 15.13 3.86
CA ASP A 127 -19.17 15.50 3.35
C ASP A 127 -20.28 14.44 3.55
N ASN A 128 -19.96 13.20 3.92
CA ASN A 128 -20.92 12.08 4.03
C ASN A 128 -21.81 11.79 2.80
N GLN A 129 -21.70 12.55 1.71
CA GLN A 129 -22.33 12.38 0.41
C GLN A 129 -21.29 12.74 -0.65
N ILE A 130 -21.15 11.96 -1.73
CA ILE A 130 -20.51 12.54 -2.91
C ILE A 130 -21.44 13.63 -3.40
N SER A 131 -21.07 14.88 -3.17
CA SER A 131 -21.43 15.96 -4.05
C SER A 131 -20.14 16.65 -4.43
N THR A 132 -19.93 16.80 -5.72
CA THR A 132 -19.08 17.88 -6.19
C THR A 132 -19.59 19.16 -5.51
N THR A 133 -18.76 19.79 -4.68
CA THR A 133 -18.97 21.06 -3.93
C THR A 133 -19.79 21.04 -2.62
N ALA A 134 -19.14 21.54 -1.55
CA ALA A 134 -19.61 22.40 -0.45
C ALA A 134 -20.01 21.78 0.91
N TYR A 135 -19.04 21.76 1.83
CA TYR A 135 -18.98 22.29 3.22
C TYR A 135 -19.80 21.66 4.37
N CYS A 136 -19.02 21.14 5.34
CA CYS A 136 -19.01 21.32 6.81
C CYS A 136 -20.21 20.97 7.72
N ASP A 137 -19.80 20.30 8.81
CA ASP A 137 -20.23 20.36 10.22
C ASP A 137 -21.20 19.31 10.81
N GLU A 138 -20.62 18.60 11.80
CA GLU A 138 -21.14 17.98 13.02
C GLU A 138 -21.94 16.64 13.02
N ALA A 139 -21.47 15.79 13.94
CA ALA A 139 -22.09 14.65 14.62
C ALA A 139 -22.38 13.37 13.82
N LEU A 140 -21.81 12.21 14.24
CA LEU A 140 -22.44 10.85 14.17
C LEU A 140 -21.48 9.71 14.60
N HIS A 141 -21.18 9.58 15.89
CA HIS A 141 -20.22 8.63 16.49
C HIS A 141 -20.50 7.11 16.33
N SER A 142 -21.41 6.65 15.46
CA SER A 142 -21.58 5.23 15.12
C SER A 142 -21.52 4.91 13.63
N PHE A 143 -21.66 5.93 12.75
CA PHE A 143 -21.50 5.78 11.29
C PHE A 143 -20.06 6.05 10.84
N TYR A 144 -19.26 6.74 11.64
CA TYR A 144 -17.85 7.02 11.35
C TYR A 144 -16.99 5.75 11.30
N ASP A 145 -17.28 4.73 12.12
CA ASP A 145 -16.45 3.51 12.16
C ASP A 145 -16.60 2.66 10.89
N VAL A 146 -17.82 2.50 10.38
CA VAL A 146 -18.07 1.73 9.15
C VAL A 146 -17.49 2.44 7.93
N LYS A 147 -17.62 3.77 7.85
CA LYS A 147 -17.02 4.58 6.77
C LYS A 147 -15.50 4.58 6.84
N ALA A 148 -14.92 4.67 8.03
CA ALA A 148 -13.47 4.61 8.22
C ALA A 148 -12.89 3.26 7.77
N ARG A 149 -13.51 2.14 8.17
CA ARG A 149 -13.06 0.79 7.74
C ARG A 149 -13.08 0.64 6.23
N PHE A 150 -14.16 1.07 5.58
CA PHE A 150 -14.28 1.04 4.12
C PHE A 150 -13.17 1.86 3.43
N ILE A 151 -12.97 3.10 3.88
CA ILE A 151 -11.95 4.03 3.35
C ILE A 151 -10.54 3.45 3.49
N GLU A 152 -10.24 2.89 4.65
CA GLU A 152 -8.96 2.25 4.96
C GLU A 152 -8.70 1.02 4.10
N CYS A 153 -9.71 0.16 3.96
CA CYS A 153 -9.67 -1.01 3.08
C CYS A 153 -9.46 -0.62 1.62
N ASP A 154 -10.14 0.43 1.14
CA ASP A 154 -9.94 0.93 -0.22
C ASP A 154 -8.51 1.46 -0.40
N ALA A 155 -8.02 2.27 0.54
CA ALA A 155 -6.65 2.77 0.50
C ALA A 155 -5.60 1.66 0.50
N ASP A 156 -5.84 0.58 1.24
CA ASP A 156 -5.01 -0.64 1.23
C ASP A 156 -4.97 -1.32 -0.13
N ILE A 157 -6.13 -1.51 -0.78
CA ILE A 157 -6.20 -2.11 -2.12
C ILE A 157 -5.39 -1.27 -3.10
N TYR A 158 -5.68 0.03 -3.17
CA TYR A 158 -5.05 0.92 -4.15
C TYR A 158 -3.56 1.09 -3.87
N GLY A 159 -3.16 1.16 -2.60
CA GLY A 159 -1.77 1.14 -2.18
C GLY A 159 -1.04 -0.10 -2.72
N ALA A 160 -1.65 -1.26 -2.54
CA ALA A 160 -1.12 -2.54 -3.03
C ALA A 160 -1.11 -2.63 -4.56
N GLN A 161 -2.13 -2.09 -5.26
CA GLN A 161 -2.13 -2.02 -6.72
C GLN A 161 -0.98 -1.16 -7.27
N PHE A 162 -0.70 -0.01 -6.66
CA PHE A 162 0.46 0.82 -7.05
C PHE A 162 1.77 0.07 -6.86
N LEU A 163 1.91 -0.63 -5.74
CA LEU A 163 3.09 -1.43 -5.42
C LEU A 163 3.27 -2.61 -6.40
N TYR A 164 2.19 -3.28 -6.78
CA TYR A 164 2.21 -4.32 -7.81
C TYR A 164 2.52 -3.77 -9.20
N ALA A 165 1.96 -2.61 -9.55
CA ALA A 165 2.27 -1.92 -10.80
C ALA A 165 3.77 -1.57 -10.90
N ARG A 166 4.39 -1.19 -9.77
CA ARG A 166 5.84 -1.00 -9.65
C ARG A 166 6.62 -2.29 -9.91
N ILE A 167 6.18 -3.45 -9.41
CA ILE A 167 6.81 -4.75 -9.68
C ILE A 167 6.78 -5.06 -11.18
N LEU A 168 5.62 -4.94 -11.83
CA LEU A 168 5.47 -5.17 -13.26
C LEU A 168 6.41 -4.29 -14.09
N ALA A 169 6.53 -3.03 -13.70
CA ALA A 169 7.48 -2.09 -14.27
C ALA A 169 8.95 -2.53 -14.10
N CYS A 170 9.33 -2.98 -12.90
CA CYS A 170 10.68 -3.48 -12.62
C CYS A 170 11.02 -4.73 -13.42
N LEU A 171 10.07 -5.66 -13.61
CA LEU A 171 10.28 -6.92 -14.33
C LEU A 171 10.49 -6.73 -15.83
N GLN A 172 9.86 -5.70 -16.39
CA GLN A 172 10.07 -5.35 -17.79
C GLN A 172 11.42 -4.65 -18.02
N SER A 173 12.15 -4.30 -16.95
CA SER A 173 13.44 -3.63 -17.06
C SER A 173 14.60 -4.59 -17.34
N LYS A 174 15.37 -4.28 -18.39
CA LYS A 174 16.57 -5.02 -18.78
C LYS A 174 17.72 -4.99 -17.75
N GLU A 175 17.63 -4.12 -16.75
CA GLU A 175 18.66 -3.96 -15.70
C GLU A 175 18.31 -4.71 -14.41
N ASN A 176 17.17 -5.41 -14.37
CA ASN A 176 16.71 -6.13 -13.20
C ASN A 176 16.89 -7.64 -13.36
N ASN A 177 17.64 -8.24 -12.43
CA ASN A 177 17.91 -9.68 -12.40
C ASN A 177 17.18 -10.41 -11.26
N ILE A 178 16.31 -9.71 -10.51
CA ILE A 178 15.54 -10.30 -9.43
C ILE A 178 14.36 -11.09 -10.04
N PRO A 179 14.23 -12.41 -9.80
CA PRO A 179 13.13 -13.23 -10.29
C PRO A 179 11.76 -12.74 -9.83
N TYR A 180 10.72 -13.04 -10.62
CA TYR A 180 9.34 -12.65 -10.33
C TYR A 180 8.88 -13.10 -8.94
N GLU A 181 9.16 -14.35 -8.61
CA GLU A 181 8.77 -14.99 -7.36
C GLU A 181 9.33 -14.23 -6.15
N GLN A 182 10.57 -13.73 -6.27
CA GLN A 182 11.21 -12.95 -5.22
C GLN A 182 10.57 -11.58 -5.05
N TRP A 183 10.16 -10.91 -6.13
CA TRP A 183 9.36 -9.69 -6.04
C TRP A 183 8.02 -9.91 -5.34
N ILE A 184 7.35 -11.03 -5.60
CA ILE A 184 6.09 -11.39 -4.95
C ILE A 184 6.30 -11.67 -3.47
N HIS A 185 7.41 -12.31 -3.08
CA HIS A 185 7.76 -12.47 -1.66
C HIS A 185 7.91 -11.11 -0.96
N PHE A 186 8.66 -10.17 -1.55
CA PHE A 186 8.82 -8.84 -0.96
C PHE A 186 7.53 -8.04 -0.91
N TYR A 187 6.69 -8.16 -1.93
CA TYR A 187 5.36 -7.56 -1.95
C TYR A 187 4.48 -8.07 -0.81
N CYS A 188 4.33 -9.39 -0.69
CA CYS A 188 3.46 -9.99 0.32
C CYS A 188 4.01 -9.75 1.74
N LEU A 189 5.31 -9.89 1.95
CA LEU A 189 5.93 -9.62 3.25
C LEU A 189 5.90 -8.13 3.61
N GLY A 190 6.18 -7.23 2.67
CA GLY A 190 6.20 -5.80 2.93
C GLY A 190 4.83 -5.28 3.37
N ILE A 191 3.77 -5.74 2.69
CA ILE A 191 2.40 -5.40 3.08
C ILE A 191 2.09 -5.96 4.49
N ALA A 192 2.39 -7.23 4.76
CA ALA A 192 2.14 -7.83 6.06
C ALA A 192 2.91 -7.15 7.21
N ILE A 193 4.16 -6.75 6.98
CA ILE A 193 4.98 -6.03 7.96
C ILE A 193 4.36 -4.69 8.33
N LEU A 194 3.88 -3.92 7.35
CA LEU A 194 3.25 -2.63 7.63
C LEU A 194 2.07 -2.79 8.61
N PHE A 195 1.19 -3.75 8.33
CA PHE A 195 0.03 -4.01 9.16
C PHE A 195 0.42 -4.59 10.53
N ASN A 196 1.47 -5.40 10.62
CA ASN A 196 1.97 -5.89 11.90
C ASN A 196 2.60 -4.80 12.76
N ILE A 197 3.28 -3.81 12.16
CA ILE A 197 3.76 -2.64 12.87
C ILE A 197 2.59 -1.89 13.52
N PHE A 198 1.51 -1.66 12.77
CA PHE A 198 0.30 -1.01 13.30
C PHE A 198 -0.41 -1.85 14.37
N PHE A 199 -0.35 -3.18 14.28
CA PHE A 199 -0.90 -4.09 15.28
C PHE A 199 -0.12 -4.07 16.59
N SER A 200 1.21 -4.24 16.53
CA SER A 200 2.09 -4.48 17.68
C SER A 200 2.07 -3.41 18.78
N ARG A 201 1.57 -2.20 18.49
CA ARG A 201 1.47 -1.10 19.46
C ARG A 201 0.05 -0.71 19.85
N LYS A 202 -0.97 -1.21 19.14
CA LYS A 202 -2.36 -1.04 19.54
C LYS A 202 -2.75 -2.30 20.31
N ASN A 203 -3.13 -2.16 21.57
CA ASN A 203 -3.77 -3.24 22.34
C ASN A 203 -5.14 -3.53 21.71
N PHE A 204 -5.17 -4.18 20.55
CA PHE A 204 -6.39 -4.64 19.91
C PHE A 204 -6.98 -5.74 20.79
N GLN A 205 -8.12 -5.45 21.41
CA GLN A 205 -8.70 -6.31 22.45
C GLN A 205 -9.52 -7.49 21.93
N SER A 206 -9.75 -7.64 20.61
CA SER A 206 -10.16 -8.94 20.06
C SER A 206 -9.94 -9.05 18.56
N GLU A 207 -9.88 -10.29 18.10
CA GLU A 207 -9.72 -10.72 16.70
C GLU A 207 -10.94 -10.39 15.81
N PHE A 208 -12.06 -9.96 16.40
CA PHE A 208 -13.29 -9.63 15.69
C PHE A 208 -14.08 -8.55 16.41
N TYR A 209 -14.03 -7.32 15.92
CA TYR A 209 -15.01 -6.34 16.34
C TYR A 209 -15.58 -5.61 15.13
N GLU A 210 -16.88 -5.77 14.94
CA GLU A 210 -17.74 -4.87 14.16
C GLU A 210 -17.69 -3.43 14.73
N ASN A 211 -17.26 -3.28 15.99
CA ASN A 211 -17.18 -2.03 16.73
C ASN A 211 -15.77 -1.39 16.76
N THR A 212 -14.80 -1.90 16.00
CA THR A 212 -13.50 -1.22 15.86
C THR A 212 -13.46 -0.37 14.60
N SER A 213 -12.87 0.81 14.71
CA SER A 213 -12.67 1.74 13.59
C SER A 213 -11.73 1.21 12.49
N HIS A 214 -10.99 0.13 12.75
CA HIS A 214 -10.11 -0.53 11.78
C HIS A 214 -10.31 -2.06 11.80
N PRO A 215 -10.27 -2.73 10.62
CA PRO A 215 -10.27 -4.19 10.55
C PRO A 215 -8.98 -4.80 11.12
N HIS A 216 -9.02 -6.11 11.40
CA HIS A 216 -7.86 -6.85 11.89
C HIS A 216 -6.67 -6.71 10.92
N PRO A 217 -5.44 -6.41 11.39
CA PRO A 217 -4.32 -6.11 10.49
C PRO A 217 -3.94 -7.25 9.54
N HIS A 218 -4.03 -8.51 9.97
CA HIS A 218 -3.84 -9.64 9.04
C HIS A 218 -4.95 -9.74 7.97
N ALA A 219 -6.19 -9.34 8.29
CA ALA A 219 -7.27 -9.28 7.32
C ALA A 219 -7.04 -8.14 6.32
N ARG A 220 -6.60 -6.96 6.78
CA ARG A 220 -6.17 -5.86 5.92
C ARG A 220 -5.02 -6.27 4.99
N ALA A 221 -4.00 -6.97 5.52
CA ALA A 221 -2.89 -7.48 4.73
C ALA A 221 -3.35 -8.45 3.65
N PHE A 222 -4.22 -9.41 4.01
CA PHE A 222 -4.82 -10.35 3.06
C PHE A 222 -5.59 -9.63 1.96
N PHE A 223 -6.44 -8.68 2.36
CA PHE A 223 -7.27 -7.89 1.48
C PHE A 223 -6.42 -7.08 0.48
N ALA A 224 -5.44 -6.33 0.97
CA ALA A 224 -4.50 -5.57 0.17
C ALA A 224 -3.77 -6.44 -0.85
N ILE A 225 -3.19 -7.58 -0.42
CA ILE A 225 -2.42 -8.48 -1.29
C ILE A 225 -3.30 -9.06 -2.39
N SER A 226 -4.43 -9.65 -1.99
CA SER A 226 -5.34 -10.37 -2.87
C SER A 226 -5.89 -9.46 -3.97
N HIS A 227 -6.34 -8.28 -3.58
CA HIS A 227 -6.99 -7.32 -4.46
C HIS A 227 -5.99 -6.44 -5.22
N GLY A 228 -4.81 -6.19 -4.64
CA GLY A 228 -3.72 -5.47 -5.30
C GLY A 228 -3.21 -6.18 -6.54
N ILE A 229 -3.07 -7.51 -6.49
CA ILE A 229 -2.64 -8.34 -7.64
C ILE A 229 -3.76 -8.45 -8.68
N CYS A 230 -5.02 -8.52 -8.23
CA CYS A 230 -6.15 -8.84 -9.09
C CYS A 230 -6.88 -7.61 -9.68
N GLY A 231 -6.52 -6.40 -9.24
CA GLY A 231 -7.10 -5.12 -9.69
C GLY A 231 -7.06 -4.85 -11.20
N GLY A 232 -6.35 -5.64 -12.00
CA GLY A 232 -6.35 -5.52 -13.46
C GLY A 232 -7.52 -6.19 -14.18
N LYS A 233 -8.29 -7.08 -13.52
CA LYS A 233 -9.27 -7.96 -14.19
C LYS A 233 -10.74 -7.66 -13.88
N ARG A 234 -11.03 -6.90 -12.82
CA ARG A 234 -12.42 -6.59 -12.39
C ARG A 234 -13.19 -5.63 -13.31
N ALA A 235 -12.59 -5.22 -14.41
CA ALA A 235 -13.28 -4.51 -15.48
C ALA A 235 -14.08 -5.44 -16.42
N ASP A 236 -13.96 -6.77 -16.29
CA ASP A 236 -14.64 -7.74 -17.16
C ASP A 236 -15.64 -8.61 -16.37
N LYS A 237 -16.89 -8.70 -16.86
CA LYS A 237 -18.05 -9.26 -16.14
C LYS A 237 -18.12 -10.81 -16.10
N ASN A 238 -17.05 -11.53 -16.43
CA ASN A 238 -17.06 -13.00 -16.56
C ASN A 238 -16.40 -13.73 -15.37
N ALA A 239 -16.78 -13.37 -14.14
CA ALA A 239 -15.99 -13.51 -12.92
C ALA A 239 -15.96 -14.88 -12.19
N ASN A 240 -16.64 -15.94 -12.66
CA ASN A 240 -16.76 -17.17 -11.86
C ASN A 240 -15.46 -17.99 -11.71
N ASN A 241 -14.48 -17.83 -12.60
CA ASN A 241 -13.15 -18.47 -12.48
C ASN A 241 -12.11 -17.59 -11.77
N ASP A 242 -12.40 -16.31 -11.58
CA ASP A 242 -11.43 -15.36 -11.06
C ASP A 242 -11.34 -15.47 -9.53
N GLU A 243 -12.46 -15.58 -8.81
CA GLU A 243 -12.49 -15.68 -7.34
C GLU A 243 -11.65 -16.86 -6.80
N ALA A 244 -11.69 -18.02 -7.45
CA ALA A 244 -10.88 -19.18 -7.09
C ALA A 244 -9.37 -18.91 -7.27
N ILE A 245 -8.99 -18.16 -8.32
CA ILE A 245 -7.60 -17.77 -8.58
C ILE A 245 -7.14 -16.70 -7.59
N GLU A 246 -7.97 -15.68 -7.32
CA GLU A 246 -7.68 -14.66 -6.31
C GLU A 246 -7.47 -15.33 -4.95
N THR A 247 -8.37 -16.22 -4.54
CA THR A 247 -8.28 -17.01 -3.31
C THR A 247 -6.99 -17.83 -3.28
N ALA A 248 -6.65 -18.55 -4.35
CA ALA A 248 -5.44 -19.37 -4.40
C ALA A 248 -4.14 -18.54 -4.31
N ILE A 249 -4.08 -17.38 -4.96
CA ILE A 249 -2.93 -16.46 -4.86
C ILE A 249 -2.80 -15.93 -3.43
N SER A 250 -3.93 -15.58 -2.82
CA SER A 250 -3.98 -14.99 -1.48
C SER A 250 -3.57 -16.00 -0.41
N ILE A 251 -4.05 -17.24 -0.50
CA ILE A 251 -3.62 -18.36 0.35
C ILE A 251 -2.10 -18.57 0.21
N LYS A 252 -1.55 -18.56 -1.00
CA LYS A 252 -0.10 -18.69 -1.20
C LYS A 252 0.67 -17.56 -0.54
N CYS A 253 0.19 -16.32 -0.64
CA CYS A 253 0.85 -15.18 0.01
C CYS A 253 0.73 -15.16 1.54
N LEU A 254 -0.39 -15.62 2.10
CA LEU A 254 -0.49 -15.83 3.54
C LEU A 254 0.45 -16.93 4.03
N ASN A 255 0.55 -18.04 3.32
CA ASN A 255 1.50 -19.10 3.66
C ASN A 255 2.94 -18.60 3.66
N ILE A 256 3.29 -17.70 2.73
CA ILE A 256 4.56 -16.98 2.76
C ILE A 256 4.66 -16.21 4.08
N CYS A 257 3.71 -15.35 4.41
CA CYS A 257 3.75 -14.56 5.65
C CYS A 257 3.84 -15.44 6.92
N ALA A 258 3.02 -16.49 7.02
CA ALA A 258 2.95 -17.43 8.14
C ALA A 258 4.32 -18.02 8.45
N LYS A 259 5.03 -18.43 7.41
CA LYS A 259 6.37 -19.01 7.49
C LYS A 259 7.39 -18.04 8.11
N PHE A 260 7.30 -16.74 7.79
CA PHE A 260 8.25 -15.75 8.30
C PHE A 260 7.95 -15.31 9.73
N TYR A 261 6.68 -15.30 10.11
CA TYR A 261 6.25 -14.97 11.47
C TYR A 261 6.25 -16.19 12.41
N ASN A 262 6.45 -17.40 11.89
CA ASN A 262 6.33 -18.66 12.63
C ASN A 262 5.00 -18.75 13.40
N VAL A 263 3.93 -18.35 12.72
CA VAL A 263 2.57 -18.36 13.24
C VAL A 263 1.70 -19.24 12.35
N ASP A 264 0.82 -19.99 12.98
CA ASP A 264 -0.29 -20.64 12.29
C ASP A 264 -1.43 -19.64 12.20
N PHE A 265 -1.70 -19.17 10.98
CA PHE A 265 -2.87 -18.32 10.75
C PHE A 265 -4.14 -19.17 10.82
N ASP A 266 -5.14 -18.69 11.56
CA ASP A 266 -6.50 -19.20 11.46
C ASP A 266 -7.12 -18.76 10.11
N TYR A 267 -6.85 -19.56 9.08
CA TYR A 267 -7.31 -19.30 7.71
C TYR A 267 -8.83 -19.13 7.62
N PRO A 268 -9.67 -20.01 8.21
CA PRO A 268 -11.12 -19.80 8.23
C PRO A 268 -11.53 -18.42 8.77
N THR A 269 -10.95 -18.02 9.90
CA THR A 269 -11.21 -16.71 10.52
C THR A 269 -10.83 -15.56 9.60
N ILE A 270 -9.59 -15.56 9.08
CA ILE A 270 -9.11 -14.49 8.18
C ILE A 270 -9.93 -14.44 6.90
N PHE A 271 -10.28 -15.61 6.35
CA PHE A 271 -11.07 -15.72 5.13
C PHE A 271 -12.49 -15.16 5.32
N ASN A 272 -13.16 -15.50 6.42
CA ASN A 272 -14.49 -14.98 6.75
C ASN A 272 -14.46 -13.47 6.99
N ALA A 273 -13.48 -12.98 7.77
CA ALA A 273 -13.30 -11.55 7.99
C ALA A 273 -13.05 -10.81 6.66
N THR A 274 -12.26 -11.39 5.76
CA THR A 274 -12.04 -10.80 4.44
C THR A 274 -13.32 -10.77 3.61
N HIS A 275 -14.09 -11.85 3.56
CA HIS A 275 -15.34 -11.89 2.79
C HIS A 275 -16.31 -10.82 3.25
N HIS A 276 -16.41 -10.61 4.56
CA HIS A 276 -17.21 -9.55 5.14
C HIS A 276 -16.74 -8.16 4.66
N GLU A 277 -15.45 -7.83 4.83
CA GLU A 277 -14.90 -6.53 4.41
C GLU A 277 -14.98 -6.33 2.88
N LEU A 278 -14.83 -7.41 2.10
CA LEU A 278 -14.97 -7.38 0.65
C LEU A 278 -16.38 -7.06 0.21
N ALA A 279 -17.38 -7.75 0.75
CA ALA A 279 -18.77 -7.47 0.43
C ALA A 279 -19.13 -6.02 0.81
N HIS A 280 -18.61 -5.55 1.95
CA HIS A 280 -18.78 -4.17 2.37
C HIS A 280 -18.10 -3.18 1.40
N TRP A 281 -16.85 -3.42 1.01
CA TRP A 281 -16.14 -2.58 0.05
C TRP A 281 -16.80 -2.58 -1.33
N GLN A 282 -17.17 -3.73 -1.90
CA GLN A 282 -17.83 -3.83 -3.22
C GLN A 282 -19.14 -3.06 -3.30
N SER A 283 -19.92 -3.07 -2.21
CA SER A 283 -21.20 -2.35 -2.16
C SER A 283 -21.02 -0.82 -2.14
N ASN A 284 -19.86 -0.35 -1.67
CA ASN A 284 -19.56 1.07 -1.44
C ASN A 284 -18.51 1.67 -2.38
N GLU A 285 -17.71 0.89 -3.12
CA GLU A 285 -16.60 1.40 -3.97
C GLU A 285 -17.08 2.45 -4.99
N LYS A 286 -18.31 2.30 -5.49
CA LYS A 286 -18.96 3.25 -6.42
C LYS A 286 -19.18 4.65 -5.82
N LEU A 287 -19.08 4.76 -4.50
CA LEU A 287 -19.17 6.02 -3.76
C LEU A 287 -17.85 6.81 -3.75
N LEU A 288 -16.82 6.32 -4.44
CA LEU A 288 -15.51 6.94 -4.52
C LEU A 288 -15.12 7.20 -5.98
N ILE A 289 -14.04 7.96 -6.19
CA ILE A 289 -13.56 8.30 -7.54
C ILE A 289 -13.05 7.05 -8.25
N ASN A 290 -13.83 6.45 -9.15
CA ASN A 290 -13.44 5.25 -9.89
C ASN A 290 -12.13 5.47 -10.65
N TYR A 291 -11.13 4.68 -10.29
CA TYR A 291 -9.77 4.80 -10.75
C TYR A 291 -9.22 3.38 -10.89
N GLN A 292 -8.56 3.02 -11.98
CA GLN A 292 -8.08 1.64 -12.17
C GLN A 292 -6.69 1.66 -12.78
N ILE A 293 -5.68 1.49 -11.92
CA ILE A 293 -4.25 1.58 -12.27
C ILE A 293 -3.86 0.48 -13.27
N LEU A 294 -4.45 -0.70 -13.09
CA LEU A 294 -4.07 -1.93 -13.79
C LEU A 294 -4.96 -2.28 -14.99
N ASN A 295 -5.95 -1.45 -15.35
CA ASN A 295 -6.89 -1.74 -16.43
C ASN A 295 -6.20 -1.72 -17.82
N ARG A 296 -6.16 -2.88 -18.46
CA ARG A 296 -5.57 -3.10 -19.80
C ARG A 296 -6.34 -2.44 -20.94
N ASN A 297 -7.65 -2.24 -20.79
CA ASN A 297 -8.52 -1.67 -21.84
C ASN A 297 -8.49 -0.14 -21.88
N ASN A 298 -7.80 0.49 -20.93
CA ASN A 298 -7.57 1.92 -20.99
C ASN A 298 -6.52 2.20 -22.09
N LYS A 299 -7.00 2.45 -23.32
CA LYS A 299 -6.19 2.68 -24.54
C LYS A 299 -5.16 3.81 -24.39
N LYS A 300 -5.22 4.59 -23.29
CA LYS A 300 -4.25 5.59 -22.86
C LYS A 300 -3.17 4.99 -21.92
N LYS A 301 -2.51 3.91 -22.33
CA LYS A 301 -1.12 3.57 -21.90
C LYS A 301 -0.81 3.38 -20.40
N PRO A 302 -1.66 2.94 -19.44
CA PRO A 302 -1.27 2.94 -18.02
C PRO A 302 0.00 2.13 -17.74
N LEU A 303 0.09 0.87 -18.19
CA LEU A 303 1.26 0.00 -17.93
C LEU A 303 2.51 0.39 -18.73
N ALA A 304 2.39 0.69 -20.03
CA ALA A 304 3.54 1.07 -20.87
C ALA A 304 4.12 2.45 -20.51
N TRP A 305 3.30 3.34 -19.96
CA TRP A 305 3.72 4.63 -19.46
C TRP A 305 4.25 4.55 -18.03
N LEU A 306 3.61 3.77 -17.14
CA LEU A 306 4.17 3.47 -15.81
C LEU A 306 5.55 2.88 -16.01
N TYR A 307 5.69 1.96 -16.96
CA TYR A 307 6.96 1.39 -17.41
C TYR A 307 7.97 2.45 -17.88
N ASN A 308 7.61 3.42 -18.73
CA ASN A 308 8.56 4.45 -19.18
C ASN A 308 8.95 5.43 -18.05
N LEU A 309 8.02 5.72 -17.15
CA LEU A 309 8.25 6.63 -16.02
C LEU A 309 9.06 5.95 -14.91
N THR A 310 8.74 4.69 -14.62
CA THR A 310 9.49 3.83 -13.72
C THR A 310 10.84 3.49 -14.33
N GLN A 311 11.02 3.21 -15.62
CA GLN A 311 12.35 3.07 -16.23
C GLN A 311 13.27 4.28 -15.98
N ARG A 312 12.76 5.52 -16.09
CA ARG A 312 13.54 6.74 -15.85
C ARG A 312 13.65 7.13 -14.36
N SER A 313 12.62 6.80 -13.57
CA SER A 313 12.53 7.18 -12.15
C SER A 313 13.00 6.08 -11.20
N LEU A 314 12.85 4.79 -11.53
CA LEU A 314 13.46 3.62 -10.86
C LEU A 314 14.98 3.66 -10.93
N LYS A 315 15.57 4.20 -12.00
CA LYS A 315 17.02 4.51 -12.03
C LYS A 315 17.44 5.47 -10.92
N LYS A 316 16.49 6.24 -10.38
CA LYS A 316 16.68 7.19 -9.28
C LYS A 316 16.11 6.67 -7.96
N LEU A 317 15.18 5.70 -7.98
CA LEU A 317 14.74 5.01 -6.79
C LEU A 317 15.90 4.19 -6.28
N ARG A 318 16.23 4.38 -5.01
CA ARG A 318 17.42 3.77 -4.43
C ARG A 318 17.22 2.32 -4.02
N PHE A 319 16.03 1.78 -4.25
CA PHE A 319 15.64 0.43 -3.87
C PHE A 319 15.23 -0.42 -5.08
N GLY A 320 15.58 -1.70 -5.05
CA GLY A 320 15.06 -2.69 -6.02
C GLY A 320 15.68 -2.67 -7.41
N VAL A 321 16.84 -2.02 -7.61
CA VAL A 321 17.68 -2.26 -8.78
C VAL A 321 19.02 -2.72 -8.25
N ASN A 322 19.52 -3.82 -8.81
CA ASN A 322 20.87 -4.30 -8.52
C ASN A 322 21.84 -3.16 -8.86
N THR A 323 22.26 -2.40 -7.85
CA THR A 323 23.31 -1.38 -8.01
C THR A 323 24.68 -2.03 -8.16
N ALA A 324 24.72 -3.36 -8.36
CA ALA A 324 25.84 -4.10 -8.93
C ALA A 324 26.09 -3.71 -10.40
N ARG A 325 26.31 -2.42 -10.66
CA ARG A 325 27.19 -1.96 -11.74
C ARG A 325 28.39 -1.28 -11.09
N ARG A 326 29.40 -2.13 -10.88
CA ARG A 326 30.85 -1.87 -10.79
C ARG A 326 31.33 -0.90 -9.72
#